data_AF-A0A7V5HYT0-F1
#
_entry.id   AF-A0A7V5HYT0-F1
#
_cell.length_a   1.000
_cell.length_b   1.000
_cell.length_c   1.000
_cell.angle_alpha   90.00
_cell.angle_beta   90.00
_cell.angle_gamma   90.00
#
_symmetry.space_group_name_H-M   'P 1'
#
loop_
_entity.id
_entity.type
_entity.pdbx_description
1 polymer ?
#
loop_
_entity_poly.entity_id
_entity_poly.type
_entity_poly.pdbx_seq_one_letter_code
_entity_poly.pdbx_strand_id
1 'polypeptide(L)'
;MEPKKINGVFHSLNNKNIEEITRKEIKRELSKLSSSKKEDKIDLSEVARKILDYVEVVKKLPDVREEKVKEVMEKISDGAYESKEVLEETLEKIIEEFF
;
A
#
# COMPACT_ATOMS: atom_id res chain seq x y z
N MET A 1 -14.01 52.56 21.90
CA MET A 1 -14.26 52.19 20.49
C MET A 1 -15.60 51.47 20.46
N GLU A 2 -16.62 52.08 19.85
CA GLU A 2 -17.95 51.48 19.73
C GLU A 2 -17.99 50.43 18.59
N PRO A 3 -18.63 49.27 18.77
CA PRO A 3 -18.83 48.34 17.67
C PRO A 3 -20.02 48.75 16.79
N LYS A 4 -19.73 48.90 15.49
CA LYS A 4 -20.66 49.23 14.40
C LYS A 4 -21.76 48.17 14.24
N LYS A 5 -23.00 48.63 14.04
CA LYS A 5 -24.15 47.82 13.61
C LYS A 5 -23.95 47.31 12.18
N ILE A 6 -24.13 46.02 11.97
CA ILE A 6 -24.18 45.41 10.63
C ILE A 6 -25.66 45.12 10.35
N ASN A 7 -26.31 46.02 9.62
CA ASN A 7 -27.62 45.74 9.02
C ASN A 7 -27.38 45.01 7.69
N GLY A 8 -27.63 43.71 7.67
CA GLY A 8 -27.60 42.87 6.47
C GLY A 8 -28.81 41.96 6.44
N VAL A 9 -29.86 42.46 5.78
CA VAL A 9 -31.00 41.75 5.15
C VAL A 9 -31.11 40.25 5.48
N PHE A 10 -31.91 39.91 6.49
CA PHE A 10 -32.39 38.54 6.64
C PHE A 10 -33.54 38.31 5.65
N HIS A 11 -33.23 37.65 4.53
CA HIS A 11 -34.27 37.01 3.73
C HIS A 11 -34.97 35.95 4.58
N SER A 12 -36.26 36.16 4.80
CA SER A 12 -37.16 35.21 5.44
C SER A 12 -37.19 33.92 4.62
N LEU A 13 -36.44 32.90 5.07
CA LEU A 13 -36.62 31.54 4.60
C LEU A 13 -37.85 30.98 5.30
N ASN A 14 -38.96 31.09 4.59
CA ASN A 14 -40.25 30.54 4.93
C ASN A 14 -40.22 29.01 4.75
N ASN A 15 -39.57 28.30 5.68
CA ASN A 15 -39.57 26.83 5.69
C ASN A 15 -40.66 26.33 6.63
N LYS A 16 -41.81 26.03 6.05
CA LYS A 16 -42.90 25.30 6.71
C LYS A 16 -42.41 23.87 6.99
N ASN A 17 -42.62 23.43 8.23
CA ASN A 17 -42.39 22.09 8.80
C ASN A 17 -40.96 21.81 9.28
N ILE A 18 -40.58 22.41 10.40
CA ILE A 18 -39.59 21.82 11.30
C ILE A 18 -40.38 20.91 12.24
N GLU A 19 -40.54 19.64 11.88
CA GLU A 19 -41.04 18.64 12.80
C GLU A 19 -40.07 18.54 14.00
N GLU A 20 -40.62 18.47 15.21
CA GLU A 20 -39.85 18.43 16.44
C GLU A 20 -39.07 17.10 16.49
N ILE A 21 -37.82 17.13 16.04
CA ILE A 21 -36.96 15.94 16.04
C ILE A 21 -36.69 15.56 17.51
N THR A 22 -37.39 14.54 17.98
CA THR A 22 -37.23 14.09 19.36
C THR A 22 -35.86 13.44 19.56
N ARG A 23 -35.32 13.57 20.78
CA ARG A 23 -34.05 12.93 21.20
C ARG A 23 -34.05 11.40 20.96
N LYS A 24 -35.23 10.79 20.92
CA LYS A 24 -35.43 9.36 20.64
C LYS A 24 -35.20 9.05 19.15
N GLU A 25 -35.66 9.90 18.25
CA GLU A 25 -35.44 9.76 16.80
C GLU A 25 -33.95 9.95 16.46
N ILE A 26 -33.29 10.96 17.05
CA ILE A 26 -31.84 11.18 16.90
C ILE A 26 -31.06 9.97 17.41
N LYS A 27 -31.41 9.43 18.59
CA LYS A 27 -30.79 8.21 19.11
C LYS A 27 -31.02 7.01 18.19
N ARG A 28 -32.19 6.91 17.56
CA ARG A 28 -32.51 5.83 16.61
C ARG A 28 -31.64 5.93 15.36
N GLU A 29 -31.53 7.12 14.76
CA GLU A 29 -30.68 7.34 13.58
C GLU A 29 -29.18 7.17 13.90
N LEU A 30 -28.71 7.66 15.05
CA LEU A 30 -27.34 7.42 15.51
C LEU A 30 -27.07 5.93 15.76
N SER A 31 -28.04 5.19 16.30
CA SER A 31 -27.91 3.74 16.49
C SER A 31 -27.84 2.98 15.17
N LYS A 32 -28.62 3.39 14.15
CA LYS A 32 -28.55 2.83 12.79
C LYS A 32 -27.19 3.08 12.13
N LEU A 33 -26.64 4.28 12.29
CA LEU A 33 -25.30 4.62 11.80
C LEU A 33 -24.21 3.81 12.52
N SER A 34 -24.36 3.55 13.82
CA SER A 34 -23.42 2.71 14.59
C SER A 34 -23.48 1.22 14.24
N SER A 35 -24.65 0.72 13.80
CA SER A 35 -24.80 -0.66 13.30
C SER A 35 -24.24 -0.85 11.89
N SER A 36 -24.05 0.24 11.14
CA SER A 36 -23.29 0.27 9.89
C SER A 36 -21.79 0.35 10.19
N LYS A 37 -21.24 -0.66 10.88
CA LYS A 37 -19.81 -0.95 10.81
C LYS A 37 -19.49 -1.44 9.39
N LYS A 38 -19.43 -0.50 8.43
CA LYS A 38 -18.75 -0.77 7.17
C LYS A 38 -17.27 -0.85 7.54
N GLU A 39 -16.76 -2.07 7.56
CA GLU A 39 -15.32 -2.29 7.65
C GLU A 39 -14.69 -1.60 6.44
N ASP A 40 -13.72 -0.71 6.69
CA ASP A 40 -12.95 -0.08 5.63
C ASP A 40 -12.18 -1.18 4.90
N LYS A 41 -12.69 -1.57 3.73
CA LYS A 41 -12.03 -2.53 2.85
C LYS A 41 -10.99 -1.79 2.04
N ILE A 42 -9.72 -2.12 2.30
CA ILE A 42 -8.60 -1.65 1.50
C ILE A 42 -8.35 -2.71 0.42
N ASP A 43 -8.69 -2.39 -0.83
CA ASP A 43 -8.37 -3.25 -1.96
C ASP A 43 -6.90 -3.02 -2.37
N LEU A 44 -6.04 -3.99 -2.03
CA LEU A 44 -4.66 -4.00 -2.52
C LEU A 44 -4.64 -4.26 -4.02
N SER A 45 -3.83 -3.49 -4.74
CA SER A 45 -3.52 -3.78 -6.14
C SER A 45 -2.92 -5.19 -6.26
N GLU A 46 -3.12 -5.84 -7.40
CA GLU A 46 -2.56 -7.17 -7.64
C GLU A 46 -1.03 -7.20 -7.50
N VAL A 47 -0.38 -6.10 -7.88
CA VAL A 47 1.07 -5.90 -7.71
C VAL A 47 1.45 -5.87 -6.24
N ALA A 48 0.70 -5.14 -5.40
CA ALA A 48 0.99 -5.06 -3.97
C ALA A 48 0.83 -6.41 -3.26
N ARG A 49 -0.17 -7.22 -3.66
CA ARG A 49 -0.34 -8.59 -3.16
C ARG A 49 0.85 -9.49 -3.52
N LYS A 50 1.28 -9.47 -4.78
CA LYS A 50 2.46 -10.24 -5.22
C LYS A 50 3.73 -9.85 -4.45
N ILE A 51 3.92 -8.55 -4.20
CA ILE A 51 5.06 -8.07 -3.40
C ILE A 51 4.99 -8.62 -1.97
N LEU A 52 3.81 -8.61 -1.35
CA LEU A 52 3.64 -9.17 -0.01
C LEU A 52 4.01 -10.66 0.04
N ASP A 53 3.53 -11.43 -0.95
CA ASP A 53 3.86 -12.86 -1.08
C ASP A 53 5.38 -13.07 -1.19
N TYR A 54 6.07 -12.28 -2.02
CA TYR A 54 7.53 -12.35 -2.15
C TYR A 54 8.26 -11.95 -0.87
N VAL A 55 7.79 -10.91 -0.16
CA VAL A 55 8.37 -10.50 1.11
C VAL A 55 8.26 -11.62 2.15
N GLU A 56 7.14 -12.33 2.20
CA GLU A 56 6.97 -13.48 3.08
C GLU A 56 7.92 -14.63 2.75
N VAL A 57 8.16 -14.89 1.47
CA VAL A 57 9.14 -15.89 1.02
C VAL A 57 10.54 -15.48 1.45
N VAL A 58 10.95 -14.23 1.19
CA VAL A 58 12.28 -13.71 1.53
C VAL A 58 12.52 -13.78 3.03
N LYS A 59 11.53 -13.46 3.86
CA LYS A 59 11.63 -13.54 5.33
C LYS A 59 11.86 -14.96 5.86
N LYS A 60 11.48 -15.99 5.11
CA LYS A 60 11.65 -17.39 5.48
C LYS A 60 12.98 -17.97 4.98
N LEU A 61 13.71 -17.23 4.13
CA LEU A 61 15.01 -17.67 3.68
C LEU A 61 16.02 -17.57 4.82
N PRO A 62 16.98 -18.50 4.89
CA PRO A 62 18.09 -18.39 5.83
C PRO A 62 18.98 -17.21 5.44
N ASP A 63 19.67 -16.62 6.43
CA ASP A 63 20.65 -15.57 6.21
C ASP A 63 21.74 -16.00 5.20
N VAL A 64 22.13 -17.27 5.26
CA VAL A 64 23.05 -17.89 4.31
C VAL A 64 22.43 -19.16 3.73
N ARG A 65 22.40 -19.24 2.40
CA ARG A 65 21.98 -20.43 1.66
C ARG A 65 23.16 -21.37 1.45
N GLU A 66 23.57 -22.06 2.50
CA GLU A 66 24.77 -22.94 2.54
C GLU A 66 24.85 -23.92 1.37
N GLU A 67 23.72 -24.55 1.01
CA GLU A 67 23.64 -25.45 -0.16
C GLU A 67 24.08 -24.75 -1.45
N LYS A 68 23.60 -23.51 -1.66
CA LYS A 68 23.91 -22.74 -2.87
C LYS A 68 25.37 -22.29 -2.86
N VAL A 69 25.89 -21.91 -1.70
CA VAL A 69 27.31 -21.56 -1.55
C VAL A 69 28.18 -22.74 -1.92
N LYS A 70 27.86 -23.94 -1.41
CA LYS A 70 28.59 -25.16 -1.72
C LYS A 70 28.57 -25.50 -3.21
N GLU A 71 27.40 -25.43 -3.85
CA GLU A 71 27.25 -25.65 -5.30
C GLU A 71 28.13 -24.70 -6.12
N VAL A 72 28.17 -23.42 -5.74
CA VAL A 72 28.97 -22.42 -6.45
C VAL A 72 30.46 -22.64 -6.22
N MET A 73 30.88 -23.00 -5.00
CA MET A 73 32.27 -23.34 -4.70
C MET A 73 32.77 -24.54 -5.52
N GLU A 74 31.92 -25.54 -5.72
CA GLU A 74 32.22 -26.68 -6.58
C GLU A 74 32.40 -26.23 -8.03
N LYS A 75 31.46 -25.45 -8.57
CA LYS A 75 31.55 -24.89 -9.94
C LYS A 75 32.80 -24.05 -10.17
N ILE A 76 33.21 -23.26 -9.18
CA ILE A 76 34.46 -22.49 -9.25
C ILE A 76 35.65 -23.45 -9.32
N SER A 77 35.68 -24.46 -8.45
CA SER A 77 36.78 -25.44 -8.39
C SER A 77 36.90 -26.26 -9.68
N ASP A 78 35.77 -26.54 -10.32
CA ASP A 78 35.69 -27.26 -11.59
C ASP A 78 36.01 -26.38 -12.81
N GLY A 79 36.31 -25.09 -12.61
CA GLY A 79 36.63 -24.15 -13.69
C GLY A 79 35.42 -23.81 -14.57
N ALA A 80 34.18 -24.01 -14.10
CA ALA A 80 32.97 -23.78 -14.90
C ALA A 80 32.83 -22.33 -15.39
N TYR A 81 33.46 -21.39 -14.69
CA TYR A 81 33.47 -19.96 -15.02
C TYR A 81 34.70 -19.53 -15.84
N GLU A 82 35.65 -20.42 -16.10
CA GLU A 82 36.89 -20.12 -16.83
C GLU A 82 36.77 -20.39 -18.34
N SER A 83 35.64 -20.95 -18.78
CA SER A 83 35.43 -21.21 -20.20
C SER A 83 35.39 -19.90 -20.99
N LYS A 84 35.98 -19.92 -22.19
CA LYS A 84 36.02 -18.76 -23.07
C LYS A 84 34.61 -18.21 -23.36
N GLU A 85 33.64 -19.09 -23.57
CA GLU A 85 32.24 -18.74 -23.82
C GLU A 85 31.64 -17.93 -22.67
N VAL A 86 31.79 -18.41 -21.42
CA VAL A 86 31.29 -17.72 -20.23
C VAL A 86 31.96 -16.35 -20.05
N LEU A 87 33.26 -16.25 -20.34
CA LEU A 87 33.99 -14.98 -20.28
C LEU A 87 33.51 -13.99 -21.34
N GLU A 88 33.28 -14.44 -22.58
CA GLU A 88 32.76 -13.60 -23.66
C GLU A 88 31.33 -13.12 -23.37
N GLU A 89 30.44 -14.00 -22.92
CA GLU A 89 29.07 -13.64 -22.52
C GLU A 89 29.08 -12.63 -21.35
N THR A 90 29.98 -12.81 -20.39
CA THR A 90 30.11 -11.89 -19.25
C THR A 90 30.59 -10.51 -19.73
N LEU A 91 31.56 -10.47 -20.64
CA LEU A 91 32.06 -9.21 -21.20
C LEU A 91 30.99 -8.46 -21.98
N GLU A 92 30.20 -9.16 -22.79
CA GLU A 92 29.11 -8.56 -23.58
C GLU A 92 28.08 -7.88 -22.66
N LYS A 93 27.62 -8.57 -21.60
CA LYS A 93 26.69 -8.00 -20.62
C LYS A 93 27.25 -6.80 -19.87
N ILE A 94 28.54 -6.81 -19.55
CA ILE A 94 29.21 -5.65 -18.94
C ILE A 94 29.18 -4.47 -19.91
N ILE A 95 29.45 -4.70 -21.19
CA ILE A 95 29.42 -3.62 -22.18
C ILE A 95 28.00 -3.05 -22.31
N GLU A 96 26.98 -3.91 -22.41
CA GLU A 96 25.56 -3.47 -22.51
C GLU A 96 25.08 -2.65 -21.31
N GLU A 97 25.51 -2.99 -20.09
CA GLU A 97 25.06 -2.27 -18.89
C GLU A 97 25.77 -0.91 -18.72
N PHE A 98 27.01 -0.78 -19.19
CA PHE A 98 27.85 0.38 -18.90
C PHE A 98 28.09 1.34 -20.08
N PHE A 99 27.81 0.95 -21.33
CA PHE A 99 28.03 1.78 -22.54
C PHE A 99 26.79 1.88 -23.43
#